data_AF-A0A3C2EAE4-F1
#
_entry.id   AF-A0A3C2EAE4-F1
#
_cell.length_a   1.000
_cell.length_b   1.000
_cell.length_c   1.000
_cell.angle_alpha   90.00
_cell.angle_beta   90.00
_cell.angle_gamma   90.00
#
_symmetry.space_group_name_H-M   'P 1'
#
loop_
_entity.id
_entity.type
_entity.pdbx_description
1 polymer ?
#
loop_
_entity_poly.entity_id
_entity_poly.type
_entity_poly.pdbx_seq_one_letter_code
_entity_poly.pdbx_strand_id
1 'polypeptide(L)'
;KIHFKTATALSKSHSIFGGIPFMELTELLAKRLTLLSNMYCASPFSWDKTYDRSEIRDIYVAESDLKWKIYSRISNRQHATAPVEGYEGNVIYITGKSNQLRQFLPILLFGQHTHIGRNITFGGGQYEIDHGSYRII
;
A
#
# COMPACT_ATOMS: atom_id res chain seq x y z
N LYS A 1 12.38 1.07 -0.98
CA LYS A 1 11.67 2.31 -1.34
C LYS A 1 10.34 1.95 -1.98
N ILE A 2 9.28 2.72 -1.73
CA ILE A 2 7.99 2.61 -2.41
C ILE A 2 7.65 3.96 -3.04
N HIS A 3 7.22 3.95 -4.30
CA HIS A 3 6.80 5.12 -5.05
C HIS A 3 5.31 5.00 -5.41
N PHE A 4 4.46 5.80 -4.77
CA PHE A 4 3.03 5.88 -5.05
C PHE A 4 2.79 6.76 -6.28
N LYS A 5 2.40 6.11 -7.39
CA LYS A 5 2.19 6.72 -8.71
C LYS A 5 0.86 7.47 -8.83
N THR A 6 -0.10 7.09 -8.02
CA THR A 6 -1.46 7.66 -8.03
C THR A 6 -1.93 7.88 -6.60
N ALA A 7 -2.84 8.84 -6.43
CA ALA A 7 -3.44 9.17 -5.14
C ALA A 7 -3.83 7.92 -4.34
N THR A 8 -3.11 7.71 -3.23
CA THR A 8 -3.26 6.55 -2.36
C THR A 8 -3.77 7.00 -0.99
N ALA A 9 -5.03 6.68 -0.69
CA ALA A 9 -5.66 6.96 0.61
C ALA A 9 -5.95 5.65 1.35
N LEU A 10 -5.33 5.46 2.52
CA LEU A 10 -5.29 4.18 3.22
C LEU A 10 -6.40 3.99 4.28
N SER A 11 -6.98 5.06 4.83
CA SER A 11 -8.22 5.04 5.64
C SER A 11 -8.64 6.50 5.93
N LYS A 12 -9.83 6.71 6.54
CA LYS A 12 -10.26 8.05 6.96
C LYS A 12 -9.35 8.57 8.09
N SER A 13 -8.85 9.79 7.90
CA SER A 13 -8.13 10.63 8.86
C SER A 13 -6.63 10.34 9.02
N HIS A 14 -5.85 11.19 8.37
CA HIS A 14 -4.50 11.62 8.76
C HIS A 14 -3.54 10.48 9.11
N SER A 15 -2.93 9.86 8.10
CA SER A 15 -1.55 9.38 8.30
C SER A 15 -0.73 10.61 8.65
N ILE A 16 -0.52 10.73 9.96
CA ILE A 16 0.10 11.81 10.70
C ILE A 16 1.34 12.25 9.92
N PHE A 17 1.38 13.54 9.58
CA PHE A 17 2.52 14.29 9.04
C PHE A 17 3.72 13.43 8.60
N GLY A 18 3.76 13.09 7.31
CA GLY A 18 5.02 12.74 6.64
C GLY A 18 5.28 11.26 6.37
N GLY A 19 4.33 10.33 6.45
CA GLY A 19 4.58 8.96 6.00
C GLY A 19 3.36 8.04 5.95
N ILE A 20 3.49 6.95 5.19
CA ILE A 20 2.59 5.79 5.25
C ILE A 20 3.29 4.74 6.13
N PRO A 21 2.80 4.41 7.34
CA PRO A 21 3.41 3.37 8.16
C PRO A 21 3.43 2.01 7.46
N PHE A 22 4.51 1.25 7.61
CA PHE A 22 4.64 -0.06 6.96
C PHE A 22 3.54 -1.03 7.40
N MET A 23 3.17 -0.99 8.70
CA MET A 23 2.08 -1.79 9.25
C MET A 23 0.73 -1.52 8.55
N GLU A 24 0.39 -0.24 8.34
CA GLU A 24 -0.87 0.12 7.69
C GLU A 24 -0.89 -0.37 6.24
N LEU A 25 0.22 -0.18 5.51
CA LEU A 25 0.40 -0.69 4.16
C LEU A 25 0.18 -2.22 4.10
N THR A 26 0.91 -2.98 4.91
CA THR A 26 0.82 -4.45 4.91
C THR A 26 -0.56 -4.96 5.31
N GLU A 27 -1.23 -4.32 6.28
CA GLU A 27 -2.56 -4.73 6.71
C GLU A 27 -3.61 -4.53 5.61
N LEU A 28 -3.50 -3.44 4.86
CA LEU A 28 -4.41 -3.16 3.75
C LEU A 28 -4.15 -4.09 2.56
N LEU A 29 -2.90 -4.42 2.28
CA LEU A 29 -2.55 -5.45 1.29
C LEU A 29 -3.08 -6.83 1.71
N ALA A 30 -2.92 -7.20 2.98
CA ALA A 30 -3.39 -8.48 3.50
C ALA A 30 -4.92 -8.58 3.42
N LYS A 31 -5.64 -7.52 3.83
CA LYS A 31 -7.10 -7.44 3.66
C LYS A 31 -7.51 -7.64 2.19
N ARG A 32 -6.78 -7.03 1.26
CA ARG A 32 -7.05 -7.16 -0.17
C ARG A 32 -6.78 -8.58 -0.69
N LEU A 33 -5.65 -9.17 -0.31
CA LEU A 33 -5.30 -10.55 -0.67
C LEU A 33 -6.31 -11.54 -0.11
N THR A 34 -6.70 -11.40 1.16
CA THR A 34 -7.78 -12.19 1.77
C THR A 34 -9.09 -11.99 1.02
N LEU A 35 -9.48 -10.77 0.66
CA LEU A 35 -10.71 -10.53 -0.11
C LEU A 35 -10.68 -11.24 -1.46
N LEU A 36 -9.62 -11.05 -2.25
CA LEU A 36 -9.51 -11.63 -3.59
C LEU A 36 -9.42 -13.16 -3.53
N SER A 37 -8.64 -13.71 -2.61
CA SER A 37 -8.53 -15.17 -2.46
C SER A 37 -9.85 -15.81 -2.03
N ASN A 38 -10.62 -15.19 -1.14
CA ASN A 38 -11.95 -15.68 -0.77
C ASN A 38 -12.92 -15.70 -1.97
N MET A 39 -12.78 -14.76 -2.91
CA MET A 39 -13.68 -14.67 -4.06
C MET A 39 -13.27 -15.57 -5.23
N TYR A 40 -11.96 -15.78 -5.43
CA TYR A 40 -11.43 -16.33 -6.68
C TYR A 40 -10.55 -17.56 -6.51
N CYS A 41 -10.29 -18.02 -5.29
CA CYS A 41 -9.42 -19.18 -5.04
C CYS A 41 -10.16 -20.28 -4.27
N ALA A 42 -9.87 -21.54 -4.60
CA ALA A 42 -10.41 -22.70 -3.88
C ALA A 42 -9.87 -22.81 -2.44
N SER A 43 -8.68 -22.25 -2.19
CA SER A 43 -8.07 -22.17 -0.86
C SER A 43 -7.92 -20.69 -0.47
N PRO A 44 -8.79 -20.16 0.40
CA PRO A 44 -8.68 -18.79 0.88
C PRO A 44 -7.36 -18.52 1.60
N PHE A 45 -6.83 -17.32 1.40
CA PHE A 45 -5.64 -16.86 2.10
C PHE A 45 -6.02 -16.29 3.48
N SER A 46 -5.37 -16.79 4.52
CA SER A 46 -5.47 -16.25 5.88
C SER A 46 -4.16 -15.56 6.27
N TRP A 47 -4.27 -14.35 6.84
CA TRP A 47 -3.12 -13.56 7.30
C TRP A 47 -2.99 -13.65 8.83
N ASP A 48 -1.82 -14.08 9.33
CA ASP A 48 -1.54 -14.13 10.76
C ASP A 48 -1.13 -12.75 11.28
N LYS A 49 -2.13 -11.98 11.68
CA LYS A 49 -1.94 -10.62 12.21
C LYS A 49 -1.01 -10.55 13.42
N THR A 50 -0.94 -11.60 14.24
CA THR A 50 -0.18 -11.55 15.49
C THR A 50 1.30 -11.68 15.21
N TYR A 51 1.67 -12.69 14.43
CA TYR A 51 3.06 -12.93 13.99
C TYR A 51 3.60 -11.74 13.19
N ASP A 52 2.82 -11.22 12.23
CA ASP A 52 3.28 -10.15 11.37
C ASP A 52 3.44 -8.81 12.11
N ARG A 53 2.59 -8.53 13.10
CA ARG A 53 2.72 -7.31 13.91
C ARG A 53 4.03 -7.26 14.69
N SER A 54 4.48 -8.40 15.24
CA SER A 54 5.79 -8.46 15.90
C SER A 54 6.94 -8.23 14.93
N GLU A 55 6.84 -8.74 13.70
CA GLU A 55 7.87 -8.56 12.69
C GLU A 55 7.91 -7.14 12.13
N ILE A 56 6.77 -6.46 12.03
CA ILE A 56 6.71 -5.11 11.45
C ILE A 56 7.11 -4.02 12.45
N ARG A 57 7.10 -4.30 13.76
CA ARG A 57 7.27 -3.29 14.81
C ARG A 57 8.56 -2.47 14.71
N ASP A 58 9.62 -3.06 14.18
CA ASP A 58 10.95 -2.43 14.06
C ASP A 58 11.20 -1.84 12.65
N ILE A 59 10.16 -1.71 11.82
CA ILE A 59 10.22 -1.12 10.47
C ILE A 59 9.71 0.32 10.52
N TYR A 60 10.57 1.27 10.14
CA TYR A 60 10.30 2.70 10.25
C TYR A 60 10.41 3.41 8.90
N VAL A 61 9.74 4.55 8.78
CA VAL A 61 9.92 5.48 7.66
C VAL A 61 11.21 6.27 7.90
N ALA A 62 12.21 6.10 7.04
CA ALA A 62 13.45 6.88 7.06
C ALA A 62 13.28 8.23 6.37
N GLU A 63 12.65 8.22 5.19
CA GLU A 63 12.45 9.40 4.36
C GLU A 63 11.10 9.33 3.66
N SER A 64 10.55 10.51 3.38
CA SER A 64 9.26 10.65 2.74
C SER A 64 9.15 12.01 2.06
N ASP A 65 8.74 12.02 0.79
CA ASP A 65 8.37 13.24 0.07
C ASP A 65 6.87 13.25 -0.28
N LEU A 66 6.09 12.40 0.40
CA LEU A 66 4.67 12.21 0.12
C LEU A 66 3.90 13.53 0.19
N LYS A 67 3.12 13.80 -0.86
CA LYS A 67 2.24 14.96 -0.95
C LYS A 67 0.80 14.51 -1.07
N TRP A 68 -0.08 15.13 -0.29
CA TRP A 68 -1.52 14.95 -0.47
C TRP A 68 -1.94 15.61 -1.78
N LYS A 69 -2.55 14.83 -2.67
CA LYS A 69 -3.08 15.28 -3.95
C LYS A 69 -4.58 15.09 -3.96
N ILE A 70 -5.27 16.00 -4.64
CA ILE A 70 -6.71 15.96 -4.84
C ILE A 70 -6.96 16.19 -6.32
N TYR A 71 -7.67 15.25 -6.93
CA TYR A 71 -8.12 15.32 -8.32
C TYR A 71 -9.64 15.32 -8.35
N SER A 72 -10.21 16.01 -9.33
CA SER A 72 -11.63 15.93 -9.64
C SER A 72 -11.90 14.83 -10.64
N ARG A 73 -12.98 14.07 -10.43
CA ARG A 73 -13.50 13.12 -11.43
C ARG A 73 -14.97 13.37 -11.69
N ILE A 74 -15.38 13.27 -12.95
CA ILE A 74 -16.79 13.38 -13.33
C ILE A 74 -17.43 12.00 -13.21
N SER A 75 -18.55 11.91 -12.49
CA SER A 75 -19.34 10.69 -12.35
C SER A 75 -20.56 10.76 -13.28
N ASN A 76 -20.50 10.08 -14.43
CA ASN A 76 -21.64 10.03 -15.36
C ASN A 76 -22.88 9.40 -14.72
N ARG A 77 -22.73 8.44 -13.80
CA ARG A 77 -23.86 7.79 -13.10
C ARG A 77 -24.59 8.74 -12.15
N GLN A 78 -23.89 9.70 -11.56
CA GLN A 78 -24.43 10.59 -10.52
C GLN A 78 -24.53 12.04 -10.99
N HIS A 79 -24.13 12.33 -12.24
CA HIS A 79 -24.01 13.68 -12.81
C HIS A 79 -23.32 14.68 -11.86
N ALA A 80 -22.27 14.23 -11.16
CA ALA A 80 -21.59 14.99 -10.13
C ALA A 80 -20.07 14.82 -10.19
N THR A 81 -19.34 15.83 -9.72
CA THR A 81 -17.89 15.75 -9.53
C THR A 81 -17.58 15.14 -8.17
N ALA A 82 -16.75 14.10 -8.16
CA ALA A 82 -16.28 13.45 -6.92
C ALA A 82 -14.75 13.60 -6.80
N PRO A 83 -14.21 13.86 -5.60
CA PRO A 83 -12.77 13.93 -5.40
C PRO A 83 -12.15 12.52 -5.39
N VAL A 84 -10.97 12.41 -6.00
CA VAL A 84 -10.01 11.33 -5.77
C VAL A 84 -8.81 11.95 -5.08
N GLU A 85 -8.59 11.56 -3.83
CA GLU A 85 -7.56 12.16 -2.99
C GLU A 85 -6.71 11.08 -2.32
N GLY A 86 -5.47 11.44 -1.99
CA GLY A 86 -4.52 10.56 -1.33
C GLY A 86 -3.08 11.03 -1.49
N TYR A 87 -2.14 10.26 -0.94
CA TYR A 87 -0.71 10.56 -1.07
C TYR A 87 -0.15 10.07 -2.40
N GLU A 88 0.76 10.89 -2.96
CA GLU A 88 1.64 10.55 -4.08
C GLU A 88 3.08 10.92 -3.72
N GLY A 89 4.04 10.16 -4.24
CA GLY A 89 5.46 10.35 -3.96
C GLY A 89 6.15 9.10 -3.44
N ASN A 90 7.30 9.30 -2.82
CA ASN A 90 8.21 8.30 -2.32
C ASN A 90 8.14 8.18 -0.80
N VAL A 91 8.29 6.95 -0.35
CA VAL A 91 8.59 6.62 1.05
C VAL A 91 9.71 5.58 1.08
N ILE A 92 10.65 5.77 2.00
CA ILE A 92 11.75 4.85 2.24
C ILE A 92 11.55 4.21 3.61
N TYR A 93 11.50 2.88 3.63
CA TYR A 93 11.43 2.09 4.87
C TYR A 93 12.80 1.51 5.21
N ILE A 94 13.12 1.50 6.51
CA ILE A 94 14.34 0.90 7.06
C ILE A 94 13.99 -0.05 8.21
N THR A 95 14.90 -0.98 8.48
CA THR A 95 14.84 -1.92 9.59
C THR A 95 16.24 -2.12 10.17
N GLY A 96 16.35 -2.41 11.46
CA GLY A 96 17.59 -2.81 12.10
C GLY A 96 18.00 -4.27 11.83
N LYS A 97 17.13 -5.09 11.24
CA LYS A 97 17.36 -6.52 10.99
C LYS A 97 17.64 -6.80 9.52
N SER A 98 18.73 -7.50 9.25
CA SER A 98 19.06 -7.95 7.89
C SER A 98 17.96 -8.84 7.33
N ASN A 99 17.60 -8.61 6.06
CA ASN A 99 16.56 -9.36 5.32
C ASN A 99 15.12 -9.30 5.85
N GLN A 100 14.82 -8.59 6.94
CA GLN A 100 13.45 -8.54 7.48
C GLN A 100 12.43 -7.98 6.46
N LEU A 101 12.81 -7.00 5.63
CA LEU A 101 11.93 -6.49 4.58
C LEU A 101 11.67 -7.49 3.45
N ARG A 102 12.56 -8.48 3.23
CA ARG A 102 12.42 -9.44 2.12
C ARG A 102 11.21 -10.34 2.29
N GLN A 103 10.85 -10.70 3.51
CA GLN A 103 9.69 -11.57 3.77
C GLN A 103 8.36 -10.92 3.34
N PHE A 104 8.32 -9.59 3.23
CA PHE A 104 7.16 -8.84 2.76
C PHE A 104 7.16 -8.59 1.25
N LEU A 105 8.21 -9.00 0.50
CA LEU A 105 8.24 -8.81 -0.95
C LEU A 105 7.05 -9.44 -1.68
N PRO A 106 6.61 -10.67 -1.38
CA PRO A 106 5.47 -11.26 -2.10
C PRO A 106 4.19 -10.43 -1.99
N ILE A 107 3.86 -9.95 -0.79
CA ILE A 107 2.66 -9.14 -0.56
C ILE A 107 2.79 -7.73 -1.15
N LEU A 108 4.00 -7.15 -1.11
CA LEU A 108 4.29 -5.87 -1.75
C LEU A 108 4.20 -5.94 -3.28
N LEU A 109 4.71 -7.01 -3.91
CA LEU A 109 4.59 -7.25 -5.35
C LEU A 109 3.12 -7.44 -5.75
N PHE A 110 2.37 -8.22 -4.96
CA PHE A 110 0.92 -8.37 -5.16
C PHE A 110 0.20 -7.02 -5.17
N GLY A 111 0.55 -6.10 -4.27
CA GLY A 111 -0.04 -4.77 -4.24
C GLY A 111 0.33 -3.87 -5.41
N GLN A 112 1.49 -4.06 -6.07
CA GLN A 112 1.80 -3.32 -7.30
C GLN A 112 0.82 -3.64 -8.43
N HIS A 113 0.39 -4.91 -8.53
CA HIS A 113 -0.54 -5.36 -9.56
C HIS A 113 -2.00 -5.10 -9.19
N THR A 114 -2.31 -5.13 -7.89
CA THR A 114 -3.70 -5.04 -7.43
C THR A 114 -4.08 -3.66 -6.91
N HIS A 115 -3.14 -2.75 -6.71
CA HIS A 115 -3.30 -1.44 -6.08
C HIS A 115 -3.78 -1.54 -4.62
N ILE A 116 -3.76 -0.42 -3.89
CA ILE A 116 -4.12 -0.38 -2.46
C ILE A 116 -4.96 0.84 -2.06
N GLY A 117 -5.75 0.71 -1.01
CA GLY A 117 -6.49 1.81 -0.40
C GLY A 117 -7.85 2.09 -1.05
N ARG A 118 -8.28 3.34 -1.02
CA ARG A 118 -9.57 3.78 -1.58
C ARG A 118 -9.44 4.11 -3.07
N ASN A 119 -10.57 4.10 -3.77
CA ASN A 119 -10.66 4.46 -5.19
C ASN A 119 -9.82 3.57 -6.14
N ILE A 120 -9.45 2.35 -5.73
CA ILE A 120 -8.70 1.39 -6.57
C ILE A 120 -9.38 1.16 -7.92
N THR A 121 -10.70 1.03 -7.95
CA THR A 121 -11.48 0.82 -9.19
C THR A 121 -11.45 2.03 -10.14
N PHE A 122 -10.98 3.18 -9.67
CA PHE A 122 -10.78 4.40 -10.46
C PHE A 122 -9.29 4.68 -10.73
N GLY A 123 -8.42 3.68 -10.55
CA GLY A 123 -6.99 3.80 -10.79
C GLY A 123 -6.18 4.39 -9.63
N GLY A 124 -6.79 4.67 -8.48
CA GLY A 124 -6.04 5.08 -7.28
C GLY A 124 -5.22 3.93 -6.69
N GLY A 125 -4.26 4.26 -5.83
CA GLY A 125 -3.54 3.25 -5.04
C GLY A 125 -2.41 2.51 -5.75
N GLN A 126 -2.05 2.90 -6.97
CA GLN A 126 -0.94 2.30 -7.70
C GLN A 126 0.39 2.73 -7.10
N TYR A 127 1.30 1.78 -6.90
CA TYR A 127 2.67 2.05 -6.47
C TYR A 127 3.66 1.12 -7.15
N GLU A 128 4.94 1.47 -7.05
CA GLU A 128 6.06 0.61 -7.38
C GLU A 128 7.02 0.46 -6.21
N ILE A 129 7.65 -0.71 -6.10
CA ILE A 129 8.74 -0.91 -5.13
C ILE A 129 10.07 -0.82 -5.86
N ASP A 130 11.03 -0.22 -5.19
CA ASP A 130 12.43 -0.23 -5.57
C ASP A 130 13.24 -0.77 -4.40
N HIS A 131 13.86 -1.91 -4.61
CA HIS A 131 14.78 -2.56 -3.70
C HIS A 131 16.16 -2.50 -4.36
N GLY A 132 17.08 -1.73 -3.76
CA GLY A 132 18.43 -1.58 -4.30
C GLY A 132 19.02 -2.93 -4.71
N SER A 133 19.30 -3.07 -6.01
CA SER A 133 20.01 -4.17 -6.67
C SER A 133 19.86 -5.57 -6.04
N TYR A 134 18.64 -6.11 -5.99
CA TYR A 134 18.48 -7.57 -6.01
C TYR A 134 17.55 -7.96 -7.16
N ARG A 135 18.15 -8.20 -8.34
CA ARG A 135 17.45 -8.87 -9.43
C ARG A 135 17.02 -10.26 -8.93
N ILE A 136 15.72 -10.45 -8.75
CA ILE A 136 15.14 -11.79 -8.66
C ILE A 136 15.05 -12.25 -10.11
N ILE A 137 16.02 -13.08 -10.52
CA ILE A 137 15.94 -13.90 -11.71
C ILE A 137 15.07 -15.10 -11.35
#